data_AF-A0A966TJ42-F1
#
_entry.id   AF-A0A966TJ42-F1
#
_cell.length_a   1.000
_cell.length_b   1.000
_cell.length_c   1.000
_cell.angle_alpha   90.00
_cell.angle_beta   90.00
_cell.angle_gamma   90.00
#
_symmetry.space_group_name_H-M   'P 1'
#
loop_
_entity.id
_entity.type
_entity.pdbx_description
1 polymer ?
#
loop_
_entity_poly.entity_id
_entity_poly.type
_entity_poly.pdbx_seq_one_letter_code
_entity_poly.pdbx_strand_id
1 'polypeptide(L)'
;MTKIIPAIFLVLLAPSILNAQIEQPKPLTIQNHLISLENYQPPTWRLKRSYGYRSKQELPNIMSLSLRLGAEYPLLGLNYERLLNPNLGLEASIAMFGAFAGANVYYPSFQPGKIAFKLGVMHGAIWEFYGGFEATTYIPIGLSYFTNRISYLSNRSYVLSLDCGPLWVKYDNVAPGFSVKLGWAF
;
A
#
# COMPACT_ATOMS: atom_id res chain seq x y z
N MET A 1 -13.44 -11.21 -32.55
CA MET A 1 -11.99 -11.03 -32.83
C MET A 1 -11.71 -9.54 -32.94
N THR A 2 -11.32 -8.92 -31.83
CA THR A 2 -11.08 -7.48 -31.73
C THR A 2 -9.83 -7.28 -30.88
N LYS A 3 -8.94 -6.45 -31.41
CA LYS A 3 -7.51 -6.41 -31.10
C LYS A 3 -7.25 -5.73 -29.76
N ILE A 4 -6.46 -6.42 -28.94
CA ILE A 4 -5.84 -5.92 -27.71
C ILE A 4 -4.79 -4.87 -28.12
N ILE A 5 -4.97 -3.63 -27.67
CA ILE A 5 -3.94 -2.58 -27.74
C ILE A 5 -3.25 -2.56 -26.37
N PRO A 6 -1.94 -2.82 -26.27
CA PRO A 6 -1.25 -2.81 -24.99
C PRO A 6 -0.98 -1.37 -24.54
N ALA A 7 -1.54 -1.00 -23.39
CA ALA A 7 -1.24 0.25 -22.67
C ALA A 7 0.15 0.16 -21.98
N ILE A 8 1.22 0.05 -22.78
CA ILE A 8 2.62 0.06 -22.34
C ILE A 8 3.33 1.28 -22.94
N PHE A 9 2.72 2.47 -22.87
CA PHE A 9 3.33 3.67 -23.47
C PHE A 9 3.25 4.94 -22.62
N LEU A 10 3.04 4.82 -21.30
CA LEU A 10 2.94 5.99 -20.40
C LEU A 10 3.96 6.01 -19.25
N VAL A 11 5.12 5.35 -19.44
CA VAL A 11 6.23 5.33 -18.44
C VAL A 11 7.56 5.89 -19.01
N LEU A 12 7.60 6.38 -20.26
CA LEU A 12 8.85 6.78 -20.92
C LEU A 12 9.00 8.27 -21.29
N LEU A 13 8.17 9.18 -20.76
CA LEU A 13 8.25 10.62 -21.07
C LEU A 13 8.30 11.53 -19.84
N ALA A 14 9.14 11.20 -18.86
CA ALA A 14 9.49 12.15 -17.80
C ALA A 14 10.98 12.10 -17.41
N PRO A 15 11.88 12.52 -18.32
CA PRO A 15 13.05 13.25 -17.84
C PRO A 15 13.35 14.43 -18.77
N SER A 16 12.52 15.48 -18.75
CA SER A 16 12.82 16.69 -19.52
C SER A 16 12.41 18.01 -18.86
N ILE A 17 11.95 18.01 -17.61
CA ILE A 17 11.66 19.25 -16.87
C ILE A 17 12.16 19.13 -15.43
N LEU A 18 13.48 19.21 -15.24
CA LEU A 18 14.05 19.76 -14.01
C LEU A 18 15.49 20.22 -14.24
N ASN A 19 15.67 21.14 -15.19
CA ASN A 19 16.91 21.89 -15.33
C ASN A 19 16.87 23.09 -14.36
N ALA A 20 16.85 22.79 -13.06
CA ALA A 20 17.05 23.80 -12.04
C ALA A 20 18.56 24.07 -11.97
N GLN A 21 18.98 25.21 -12.54
CA GLN A 21 20.33 25.75 -12.38
C GLN A 21 20.66 25.78 -10.89
N ILE A 22 21.63 24.96 -10.49
CA ILE A 22 22.22 25.00 -9.16
C ILE A 22 23.10 26.25 -9.13
N GLU A 23 22.53 27.37 -8.66
CA GLU A 23 23.34 28.51 -8.25
C GLU A 23 24.29 28.03 -7.15
N GLN A 24 25.60 28.16 -7.39
CA GLN A 24 26.58 27.85 -6.37
C GLN A 24 26.39 28.81 -5.19
N PRO A 25 26.22 28.30 -3.96
CA PRO A 25 26.12 29.16 -2.80
C PRO A 25 27.42 29.96 -2.66
N LYS A 26 27.26 31.28 -2.59
CA LYS A 26 28.33 32.25 -2.31
C LYS A 26 29.14 31.76 -1.10
N PRO A 27 30.49 31.69 -1.18
CA PRO A 27 31.29 31.15 -0.08
C PRO A 27 31.08 32.01 1.17
N LEU A 28 30.54 31.39 2.21
CA LEU A 28 30.50 31.96 3.55
C LEU A 28 31.94 32.03 4.05
N THR A 29 32.42 33.26 4.29
CA THR A 29 33.67 33.52 5.00
C THR A 29 33.48 33.06 6.45
N ILE A 30 33.74 31.78 6.70
CA ILE A 30 33.75 31.20 8.05
C ILE A 30 35.03 31.69 8.72
N GLN A 31 34.89 32.63 9.64
CA GLN A 31 35.97 32.99 10.56
C GLN A 31 36.40 31.74 11.33
N ASN A 32 37.73 31.59 11.42
CA ASN A 32 38.46 30.48 11.99
C ASN A 32 37.99 30.07 13.39
N HIS A 33 37.07 29.12 13.46
CA HIS A 33 37.03 28.15 14.55
C HIS A 33 37.07 26.76 13.92
N LEU A 34 38.29 26.29 13.68
CA LEU A 34 38.60 24.91 13.28
C LEU A 34 38.17 23.98 14.42
N ILE A 35 36.89 23.62 14.45
CA ILE A 35 36.45 22.40 15.13
C ILE A 35 36.94 21.26 14.24
N SER A 36 37.95 20.54 14.72
CA SER A 36 38.49 19.35 14.07
C SER A 36 37.37 18.38 13.69
N LEU A 37 37.13 18.24 12.39
CA LEU A 37 36.21 17.25 11.82
C LEU A 37 36.74 15.81 11.93
N GLU A 38 37.97 15.63 12.40
CA GLU A 38 38.65 14.34 12.52
C GLU A 38 37.99 13.43 13.57
N ASN A 39 37.19 14.00 14.48
CA ASN A 39 36.46 13.27 15.52
C ASN A 39 34.93 13.34 15.39
N TYR A 40 34.39 13.79 14.25
CA TYR A 40 32.93 13.74 14.05
C TYR A 40 32.48 12.31 13.75
N GLN A 41 32.30 11.50 14.81
CA GLN A 41 31.48 10.31 14.69
C GLN A 41 30.02 10.76 14.59
N PRO A 42 29.33 10.52 13.45
CA PRO A 42 27.91 10.81 13.38
C PRO A 42 27.22 10.01 14.49
N PRO A 43 26.30 10.64 15.25
CA PRO A 43 25.59 9.94 16.30
C PRO A 43 24.96 8.66 15.73
N THR A 44 25.36 7.50 16.25
CA THR A 44 24.94 6.18 15.77
C THR A 44 23.42 5.98 15.81
N TRP A 45 22.71 6.81 16.59
CA TRP A 45 21.24 6.86 16.63
C TRP A 45 20.59 7.52 15.40
N ARG A 46 21.31 8.35 14.63
CA ARG A 46 20.79 8.95 13.37
C ARG A 46 20.86 8.00 12.19
N LEU A 47 21.90 7.16 12.11
CA LEU A 47 22.08 6.23 10.99
C LEU A 47 21.19 4.98 11.11
N LYS A 48 20.74 4.63 12.33
CA LYS A 48 19.84 3.48 12.54
C LYS A 48 18.42 3.67 12.02
N ARG A 49 17.96 4.89 11.70
CA ARG A 49 16.57 5.12 11.27
C ARG A 49 16.36 5.09 9.76
N SER A 50 17.42 5.18 8.95
CA SER A 50 17.20 5.54 7.55
C SER A 50 17.14 4.37 6.58
N TYR A 51 17.88 3.26 6.72
CA TYR A 51 17.89 2.24 5.63
C TYR A 51 18.18 0.78 6.01
N GLY A 52 18.09 0.37 7.27
CA GLY A 52 18.40 -1.03 7.60
C GLY A 52 17.69 -1.55 8.84
N TYR A 53 17.34 -2.83 8.80
CA TYR A 53 16.77 -3.64 9.89
C TYR A 53 15.24 -3.59 10.08
N ARG A 54 14.50 -3.99 9.03
CA ARG A 54 13.37 -4.92 9.23
C ARG A 54 13.77 -6.36 8.85
N SER A 55 15.03 -6.75 9.08
CA SER A 55 15.45 -8.15 8.97
C SER A 55 15.09 -8.85 10.29
N LYS A 56 14.08 -9.72 10.24
CA LYS A 56 13.58 -10.58 11.34
C LYS A 56 12.63 -9.96 12.37
N GLN A 57 11.95 -8.85 12.08
CA GLN A 57 10.68 -8.60 12.77
C GLN A 57 9.63 -9.45 12.07
N GLU A 58 8.96 -10.33 12.82
CA GLU A 58 7.81 -11.10 12.35
C GLU A 58 6.92 -10.19 11.50
N LEU A 59 6.65 -10.62 10.26
CA LEU A 59 5.81 -9.87 9.35
C LEU A 59 4.40 -9.83 9.96
N PRO A 60 3.87 -8.63 10.27
CA PRO A 60 2.63 -8.56 11.02
C PRO A 60 1.47 -9.08 10.19
N ASN A 61 0.56 -9.78 10.84
CA ASN A 61 -0.73 -10.12 10.26
C ASN A 61 -1.64 -8.91 10.40
N ILE A 62 -2.45 -8.63 9.39
CA ILE A 62 -3.39 -7.53 9.38
C ILE A 62 -4.79 -8.11 9.42
N MET A 63 -5.57 -7.69 10.40
CA MET A 63 -7.01 -7.96 10.45
C MET A 63 -7.74 -6.64 10.30
N SER A 64 -8.67 -6.55 9.36
CA SER A 64 -9.39 -5.32 9.07
C SER A 64 -10.86 -5.56 8.77
N LEU A 65 -11.70 -4.63 9.19
CA LEU A 65 -13.04 -4.46 8.68
C LEU A 65 -12.96 -3.66 7.39
N SER A 66 -13.63 -4.12 6.35
CA SER A 66 -13.68 -3.44 5.07
C SER A 66 -15.09 -3.11 4.65
N LEU A 67 -15.20 -1.97 4.01
CA LEU A 67 -16.35 -1.54 3.26
C LEU A 67 -15.89 -1.39 1.81
N ARG A 68 -16.43 -2.21 0.91
CA ARG A 68 -16.26 -2.05 -0.53
C ARG A 68 -17.49 -1.36 -1.08
N LEU A 69 -17.28 -0.32 -1.86
CA LEU A 69 -18.30 0.42 -2.58
C LEU A 69 -18.04 0.18 -4.08
N GLY A 70 -19.07 -0.27 -4.80
CA GLY A 70 -19.01 -0.52 -6.23
C GLY A 70 -20.36 -0.24 -6.87
N ALA A 71 -20.41 -0.31 -8.21
CA ALA A 71 -21.59 0.08 -8.99
C ALA A 71 -22.88 -0.68 -8.61
N GLU A 72 -22.77 -1.86 -8.01
CA GLU A 72 -23.93 -2.72 -7.78
C GLU A 72 -24.24 -2.94 -6.29
N TYR A 73 -23.25 -3.13 -5.41
CA TYR A 73 -23.53 -3.37 -3.98
C TYR A 73 -22.43 -2.87 -3.03
N PRO A 74 -22.78 -2.15 -1.95
CA PRO A 74 -21.86 -1.95 -0.84
C PRO A 74 -21.68 -3.27 -0.08
N LEU A 75 -20.44 -3.76 -0.01
CA LEU A 75 -20.10 -5.00 0.68
C LEU A 75 -19.29 -4.69 1.94
N LEU A 76 -19.89 -4.94 3.09
CA LEU A 76 -19.17 -4.95 4.37
C LEU A 76 -18.59 -6.35 4.59
N GLY A 77 -17.32 -6.43 4.99
CA GLY A 77 -16.65 -7.70 5.16
C GLY A 77 -15.43 -7.64 6.08
N LEU A 78 -15.11 -8.79 6.68
CA LEU A 78 -13.89 -8.99 7.46
C LEU A 78 -12.78 -9.46 6.53
N ASN A 79 -11.63 -8.80 6.60
CA ASN A 79 -10.44 -9.15 5.86
C ASN A 79 -9.33 -9.57 6.80
N TYR A 80 -8.67 -10.64 6.43
CA TYR A 80 -7.43 -11.10 7.03
C TYR A 80 -6.34 -11.10 5.96
N GLU A 81 -5.23 -10.44 6.25
CA GLU A 81 -4.08 -10.36 5.36
C GLU A 81 -2.82 -10.84 6.09
N ARG A 82 -2.14 -11.80 5.48
CA ARG A 82 -0.88 -12.36 5.95
C ARG A 82 0.25 -11.90 5.05
N LEU A 83 1.17 -11.12 5.60
CA LEU A 83 2.37 -10.70 4.90
C LEU A 83 3.36 -11.87 4.81
N LEU A 84 3.63 -12.34 3.59
CA LEU A 84 4.64 -13.38 3.33
C LEU A 84 6.04 -12.79 3.28
N ASN A 85 6.15 -11.57 2.74
CA ASN A 85 7.36 -10.79 2.65
C ASN A 85 7.01 -9.30 2.84
N PRO A 86 8.00 -8.40 3.05
CA PRO A 86 7.74 -6.96 3.13
C PRO A 86 7.00 -6.37 1.92
N ASN A 87 7.07 -7.06 0.76
CA ASN A 87 6.51 -6.62 -0.50
C ASN A 87 5.33 -7.49 -0.96
N LEU A 88 4.94 -8.54 -0.23
CA LEU A 88 3.92 -9.50 -0.67
C LEU A 88 3.03 -9.93 0.50
N GLY A 89 1.71 -9.80 0.33
CA GLY A 89 0.69 -10.26 1.25
C GLY A 89 -0.33 -11.17 0.56
N LEU A 90 -0.87 -12.13 1.31
CA LEU A 90 -2.04 -12.91 0.92
C LEU A 90 -3.24 -12.37 1.68
N GLU A 91 -4.33 -12.09 0.98
CA GLU A 91 -5.55 -11.53 1.57
C GLU A 91 -6.72 -12.51 1.39
N ALA A 92 -7.43 -12.78 2.48
CA ALA A 92 -8.70 -13.49 2.48
C ALA A 92 -9.78 -12.60 3.10
N SER A 93 -10.96 -12.62 2.53
CA SER A 93 -12.07 -11.75 2.90
C SER A 93 -13.36 -12.55 2.95
N ILE A 94 -14.14 -12.34 4.01
CA ILE A 94 -15.52 -12.81 4.12
C ILE A 94 -16.39 -11.56 4.18
N ALA A 95 -17.13 -11.32 3.10
CA ALA A 95 -18.13 -10.29 3.00
C ALA A 95 -19.51 -10.82 3.38
N MET A 96 -20.43 -9.91 3.70
CA MET A 96 -21.81 -10.24 4.07
C MET A 96 -22.51 -11.16 3.05
N PHE A 97 -22.18 -11.00 1.77
CA PHE A 97 -22.72 -11.80 0.68
C PHE A 97 -21.64 -12.55 -0.08
N GLY A 98 -20.47 -12.85 0.47
CA GLY A 98 -19.46 -13.52 -0.35
C GLY A 98 -18.14 -13.79 0.32
N ALA A 99 -17.25 -14.42 -0.42
CA ALA A 99 -15.88 -14.64 0.01
C ALA A 99 -14.92 -14.32 -1.12
N PHE A 100 -13.78 -13.72 -0.77
CA PHE A 100 -12.72 -13.39 -1.71
C PHE A 100 -11.38 -13.86 -1.17
N ALA A 101 -10.49 -14.26 -2.06
CA ALA A 101 -9.10 -14.52 -1.77
C ALA A 101 -8.23 -13.84 -2.82
N GLY A 102 -7.02 -13.45 -2.44
CA GLY A 102 -6.18 -12.66 -3.29
C GLY A 102 -4.76 -12.51 -2.78
N ALA A 103 -3.98 -11.77 -3.55
CA ALA A 103 -2.62 -11.40 -3.21
C ALA A 103 -2.40 -9.92 -3.47
N ASN A 104 -1.58 -9.31 -2.63
CA ASN A 104 -1.22 -7.91 -2.69
C ASN A 104 0.29 -7.77 -2.74
N VAL A 105 0.76 -6.89 -3.62
CA VAL A 105 2.13 -6.46 -3.72
C VAL A 105 2.24 -5.05 -3.14
N TYR A 106 3.19 -4.89 -2.23
CA TYR A 106 3.49 -3.62 -1.60
C TYR A 106 4.75 -3.02 -2.19
N TYR A 107 4.65 -1.76 -2.60
CA TYR A 107 5.78 -1.00 -3.08
C TYR A 107 6.52 -0.35 -1.91
N PRO A 108 7.84 -0.11 -2.06
CA PRO A 108 8.62 0.58 -1.04
C PRO A 108 7.96 1.93 -0.68
N SER A 109 7.58 2.03 0.59
CA SER A 109 6.90 3.17 1.18
C SER A 109 7.65 4.49 0.95
N PHE A 110 6.95 5.54 0.52
CA PHE A 110 7.50 6.92 0.48
C PHE A 110 8.00 7.39 1.84
N GLN A 111 7.35 6.93 2.92
CA GLN A 111 7.79 7.13 4.28
C GLN A 111 7.85 5.78 5.00
N PRO A 112 9.06 5.30 5.37
CA PRO A 112 9.23 4.02 6.06
C PRO A 112 8.28 3.87 7.25
N GLY A 113 7.43 2.84 7.19
CA GLY A 113 6.54 2.46 8.29
C GLY A 113 5.26 3.27 8.45
N LYS A 114 4.93 4.22 7.55
CA LYS A 114 3.68 5.00 7.65
C LYS A 114 2.76 4.86 6.44
N ILE A 115 3.28 4.94 5.23
CA ILE A 115 2.45 4.92 4.00
C ILE A 115 3.02 3.88 3.06
N ALA A 116 2.25 2.85 2.74
CA ALA A 116 2.62 1.84 1.74
C ALA A 116 1.66 1.93 0.55
N PHE A 117 2.21 1.92 -0.67
CA PHE A 117 1.41 1.76 -1.87
C PHE A 117 1.19 0.27 -2.13
N LYS A 118 -0.04 -0.09 -2.51
CA LYS A 118 -0.52 -1.46 -2.67
C LYS A 118 -1.10 -1.63 -4.07
N LEU A 119 -0.73 -2.73 -4.71
CA LEU A 119 -1.35 -3.24 -5.93
C LEU A 119 -1.70 -4.70 -5.70
N GLY A 120 -2.92 -5.13 -5.95
CA GLY A 120 -3.31 -6.51 -5.72
C GLY A 120 -4.29 -7.06 -6.73
N VAL A 121 -4.64 -8.32 -6.53
CA VAL A 121 -5.71 -9.02 -7.25
C VAL A 121 -6.49 -9.81 -6.22
N MET A 122 -7.81 -9.64 -6.22
CA MET A 122 -8.75 -10.40 -5.40
C MET A 122 -9.76 -11.07 -6.32
N HIS A 123 -9.97 -12.36 -6.13
CA HIS A 123 -10.98 -13.12 -6.84
C HIS A 123 -11.89 -13.81 -5.83
N GLY A 124 -13.19 -13.85 -6.10
CA GLY A 124 -14.15 -14.37 -5.15
C GLY A 124 -15.49 -14.66 -5.78
N ALA A 125 -16.42 -15.08 -4.92
CA ALA A 125 -17.80 -15.28 -5.27
C ALA A 125 -18.70 -14.42 -4.38
N ILE A 126 -19.65 -13.72 -4.98
CA ILE A 126 -20.71 -12.98 -4.30
C ILE A 126 -22.03 -13.74 -4.52
N TRP A 127 -22.87 -13.79 -3.50
CA TRP A 127 -24.24 -14.26 -3.55
C TRP A 127 -25.15 -13.13 -3.99
N GLU A 128 -25.78 -13.28 -5.14
CA GLU A 128 -26.79 -12.35 -5.62
C GLU A 128 -28.15 -12.64 -4.97
N PHE A 129 -28.89 -11.58 -4.64
CA PHE A 129 -30.25 -11.70 -4.07
C PHE A 129 -31.23 -12.47 -4.97
N TYR A 130 -31.01 -12.46 -6.29
CA TYR A 130 -31.86 -13.15 -7.27
C TYR A 130 -31.50 -14.62 -7.51
N GLY A 131 -30.61 -15.18 -6.69
CA GLY A 131 -30.39 -16.63 -6.61
C GLY A 131 -29.25 -17.12 -7.49
N GLY A 132 -28.02 -16.77 -7.12
CA GLY A 132 -26.82 -17.29 -7.77
C GLY A 132 -25.54 -16.85 -7.08
N PHE A 133 -24.45 -17.57 -7.38
CA PHE A 133 -23.10 -17.10 -7.09
C PHE A 133 -22.50 -16.47 -8.33
N GLU A 134 -21.92 -15.30 -8.14
CA GLU A 134 -21.26 -14.53 -9.17
C GLU A 134 -19.77 -14.47 -8.89
N ALA A 135 -18.96 -14.92 -9.86
CA ALA A 135 -17.53 -14.77 -9.78
C ALA A 135 -17.14 -13.31 -10.03
N THR A 136 -16.39 -12.73 -9.11
CA THR A 136 -16.01 -11.32 -9.17
C THR A 136 -14.51 -11.19 -9.01
N THR A 137 -13.89 -10.37 -9.86
CA THR A 137 -12.46 -10.06 -9.79
C THR A 137 -12.27 -8.57 -9.53
N TYR A 138 -11.46 -8.23 -8.55
CA TYR A 138 -11.14 -6.87 -8.19
C TYR A 138 -9.62 -6.67 -8.19
N ILE A 139 -9.14 -5.62 -8.85
CA ILE A 139 -7.71 -5.26 -8.84
C ILE A 139 -7.55 -4.01 -7.98
N PRO A 140 -7.32 -4.14 -6.65
CA PRO A 140 -7.11 -2.99 -5.79
C PRO A 140 -5.80 -2.28 -6.12
N ILE A 141 -5.88 -0.97 -6.34
CA ILE A 141 -4.75 -0.05 -6.43
C ILE A 141 -4.95 0.98 -5.33
N GLY A 142 -4.05 1.06 -4.36
CA GLY A 142 -4.34 1.83 -3.15
C GLY A 142 -3.17 2.19 -2.28
N LEU A 143 -3.51 2.84 -1.17
CA LEU A 143 -2.60 3.30 -0.14
C LEU A 143 -3.04 2.73 1.20
N SER A 144 -2.09 2.17 1.93
CA SER A 144 -2.25 1.73 3.31
C SER A 144 -1.47 2.65 4.23
N TYR A 145 -2.19 3.34 5.12
CA TYR A 145 -1.65 4.13 6.21
C TYR A 145 -1.56 3.29 7.48
N PHE A 146 -0.34 3.16 8.00
CA PHE A 146 -0.05 2.54 9.28
C PHE A 146 0.17 3.64 10.31
N THR A 147 -0.66 3.66 11.36
CA THR A 147 -0.38 4.57 12.47
C THR A 147 0.73 3.98 13.33
N ASN A 148 1.62 4.86 13.83
CA ASN A 148 2.63 4.46 14.79
C ASN A 148 1.97 3.91 16.05
N ARG A 149 2.54 2.85 16.67
CA ARG A 149 2.09 2.24 17.95
C ARG A 149 1.44 3.29 18.87
N ILE A 150 0.12 3.21 19.02
CA ILE A 150 -0.65 4.19 19.81
C ILE A 150 -0.53 3.92 21.32
N SER A 151 0.08 2.82 21.75
CA SER A 151 0.13 2.53 23.19
C SER A 151 1.32 1.70 23.63
N TYR A 152 2.00 2.17 24.69
CA TYR A 152 3.03 1.42 25.41
C TYR A 152 2.51 0.09 26.00
N LEU A 153 1.19 -0.10 26.08
CA LEU A 153 0.53 -1.33 26.52
C LEU A 153 0.13 -2.30 25.40
N SER A 154 0.18 -1.92 24.12
CA SER A 154 -0.31 -2.77 23.02
C SER A 154 0.67 -2.80 21.86
N ASN A 155 1.14 -4.00 21.49
CA ASN A 155 1.99 -4.22 20.32
C ASN A 155 1.23 -4.06 18.97
N ARG A 156 -0.03 -3.60 19.00
CA ARG A 156 -0.89 -3.47 17.81
C ARG A 156 -0.71 -2.11 17.14
N SER A 157 -0.68 -2.09 15.80
CA SER A 157 -0.66 -0.87 14.99
C SER A 157 -1.96 -0.76 14.21
N TYR A 158 -2.62 0.40 14.18
CA TYR A 158 -3.82 0.56 13.36
C TYR A 158 -3.45 0.71 11.88
N VAL A 159 -4.32 0.17 11.03
CA VAL A 159 -4.19 0.19 9.57
C VAL A 159 -5.44 0.82 9.00
N LEU A 160 -5.27 1.88 8.21
CA LEU A 160 -6.31 2.45 7.36
C LEU A 160 -5.86 2.27 5.91
N SER A 161 -6.64 1.56 5.10
CA SER A 161 -6.34 1.43 3.67
C SER A 161 -7.48 1.98 2.83
N LEU A 162 -7.09 2.69 1.79
CA LEU A 162 -7.98 3.18 0.75
C LEU A 162 -7.49 2.61 -0.57
N ASP A 163 -8.34 1.89 -1.27
CA ASP A 163 -8.02 1.36 -2.59
C ASP A 163 -9.16 1.64 -3.58
N CYS A 164 -8.78 1.75 -4.85
CA CYS A 164 -9.70 1.82 -5.97
C CYS A 164 -9.15 0.99 -7.13
N GLY A 165 -10.02 0.57 -8.03
CA GLY A 165 -9.57 -0.15 -9.22
C GLY A 165 -10.69 -0.81 -9.99
N PRO A 166 -10.36 -1.46 -11.11
CA PRO A 166 -11.35 -2.14 -11.92
C PRO A 166 -11.92 -3.37 -11.18
N LEU A 167 -13.23 -3.47 -11.24
CA LEU A 167 -14.05 -4.56 -10.74
C LEU A 167 -14.70 -5.23 -11.95
N TRP A 168 -14.35 -6.49 -12.20
CA TRP A 168 -15.02 -7.33 -13.18
C TRP A 168 -16.14 -8.09 -12.49
N VAL A 169 -17.33 -7.80 -12.97
CA VAL A 169 -18.59 -8.44 -12.63
C VAL A 169 -19.02 -9.24 -13.88
N LYS A 170 -19.97 -10.18 -13.77
CA LYS A 170 -20.40 -11.01 -14.90
C LYS A 170 -20.85 -10.14 -16.07
N TYR A 171 -20.75 -10.70 -17.28
CA TYR A 171 -21.09 -10.05 -18.56
C TYR A 171 -20.12 -8.97 -19.06
N ASP A 172 -18.81 -9.16 -18.83
CA ASP A 172 -17.71 -8.29 -19.32
C ASP A 172 -17.82 -6.81 -18.90
N ASN A 173 -18.68 -6.51 -17.93
CA ASN A 173 -18.82 -5.16 -17.40
C ASN A 173 -17.68 -4.88 -16.43
N VAL A 174 -16.89 -3.86 -16.77
CA VAL A 174 -15.85 -3.31 -15.91
C VAL A 174 -16.42 -2.09 -15.21
N ALA A 175 -16.58 -2.18 -13.89
CA ALA A 175 -16.99 -1.07 -13.05
C ALA A 175 -15.80 -0.56 -12.22
N PRO A 176 -15.78 0.72 -11.83
CA PRO A 176 -14.88 1.17 -10.78
C PRO A 176 -15.34 0.61 -9.43
N GLY A 177 -14.41 -0.02 -8.71
CA GLY A 177 -14.56 -0.40 -7.32
C GLY A 177 -13.73 0.51 -6.41
N PHE A 178 -14.23 0.73 -5.20
CA PHE A 178 -13.55 1.44 -4.12
C PHE A 178 -13.61 0.59 -2.86
N SER A 179 -12.57 0.61 -2.03
CA SER A 179 -12.60 0.02 -0.71
C SER A 179 -11.97 0.92 0.33
N VAL A 180 -12.61 0.96 1.49
CA VAL A 180 -12.05 1.49 2.73
C VAL A 180 -11.88 0.32 3.69
N LYS A 181 -10.68 0.14 4.22
CA LYS A 181 -10.36 -0.90 5.21
C LYS A 181 -9.83 -0.25 6.48
N LEU A 182 -10.41 -0.58 7.61
CA LEU A 182 -9.96 -0.13 8.92
C LEU A 182 -9.65 -1.34 9.79
N GLY A 183 -8.46 -1.42 10.34
CA GLY A 183 -8.01 -2.60 11.06
C GLY A 183 -6.80 -2.39 11.94
N TRP A 184 -6.18 -3.52 12.29
CA TRP A 184 -5.01 -3.60 13.13
C TRP A 184 -4.02 -4.65 12.62
N ALA A 185 -2.74 -4.30 12.73
CA ALA A 185 -1.60 -5.16 12.47
C ALA A 185 -1.06 -5.68 13.81
N PHE A 186 -0.75 -6.98 13.90
CA PHE A 186 -0.28 -7.67 15.11
C PHE A 186 0.74 -8.75 14.81
#